data_AF-A0A8T4KQP2-F1
#
_entry.id   AF-A0A8T4KQP2-F1
#
_cell.length_a   1.000
_cell.length_b   1.000
_cell.length_c   1.000
_cell.angle_alpha   90.00
_cell.angle_beta   90.00
_cell.angle_gamma   90.00
#
_symmetry.space_group_name_H-M   'P 1'
#
loop_
_entity.id
_entity.type
_entity.pdbx_description
1 polymer ?
#
loop_
_entity_poly.entity_id
_entity_poly.type
_entity_poly.pdbx_seq_one_letter_code
_entity_poly.pdbx_strand_id
1 'polypeptide(L)'
;MLFSFLNILIFSLSFITGILTKVTDNLIDEQAKVGTRLKYVFGAIFGISAGYLLSLSVETATIGIAVVIGVLLHERIDRSHQLAVALLVGIIAFLGLPQVSIPLLLVFIFFAFADEALNEYSDNLRKSMKKINRTLEFFIKERPLLIISGFAVSSYFGNWIYFIAILLYQIGYEAGNRLFYLAFRQFSETYGTQFIFDSYKCNSSKLDSEQFVRQMLDELPGIIGMQKISEPTAFRYYAEKEDESGVSGVVIIAESHIAIHTYPKKQLVKTDVVSCRAFNVHLAEEYLKSRLQPKEIIQTVFNRGKEYPKNIEEAEMLLRKERKQIKLPKIFESERKGLGKSDELIEKERMRLGMSLDLFEKPRRHLMFSMEEDSKKKKYELAPKREFRKKIEFQRLGIKHKAIDSERRELLGLVNKYNKEEFA
;
A
#
# COMPACT_ATOMS: atom_id res chain seq x y z
N MET A 1 18.56 41.75 -15.72
CA MET A 1 17.86 41.03 -16.81
C MET A 1 17.19 39.72 -16.36
N LEU A 2 17.06 39.44 -15.06
CA LEU A 2 16.40 38.23 -14.52
C LEU A 2 14.88 38.39 -14.31
N PHE A 3 14.39 39.63 -14.20
CA PHE A 3 13.00 39.95 -13.86
C PHE A 3 12.13 40.33 -15.07
N SER A 4 12.44 39.82 -16.27
CA SER A 4 11.53 40.00 -17.41
C SER A 4 10.24 39.19 -17.20
N PHE A 5 9.14 39.64 -17.79
CA PHE A 5 7.88 38.89 -17.75
C PHE A 5 8.05 37.45 -18.27
N LEU A 6 8.84 37.29 -19.34
CA LEU A 6 9.17 35.98 -19.89
C LEU A 6 9.91 35.08 -18.89
N ASN A 7 10.87 35.61 -18.14
CA ASN A 7 11.60 34.81 -17.15
C ASN A 7 10.70 34.42 -15.97
N ILE A 8 9.83 35.32 -15.51
CA ILE A 8 8.85 35.01 -14.46
C ILE A 8 7.92 33.89 -14.93
N LEU A 9 7.47 33.94 -16.19
CA LEU A 9 6.66 32.89 -16.80
C LEU A 9 7.42 31.55 -16.86
N ILE A 10 8.67 31.55 -17.35
CA ILE A 10 9.54 30.36 -17.40
C ILE A 10 9.68 29.74 -16.01
N PHE A 11 10.05 30.54 -15.00
CA PHE A 11 10.27 30.07 -13.63
C PHE A 11 9.00 29.51 -12.99
N SER A 12 7.87 30.19 -13.19
CA SER A 12 6.56 29.73 -12.69
C SER A 12 6.15 28.42 -13.35
N LEU A 13 6.32 28.32 -14.67
CA LEU A 13 5.99 27.10 -15.42
C LEU A 13 6.95 25.96 -15.12
N SER A 14 8.24 26.21 -14.87
CA SER A 14 9.17 25.17 -14.41
C SER A 14 8.69 24.56 -13.10
N PHE A 15 8.33 25.38 -12.12
CA PHE A 15 7.78 24.91 -10.84
C PHE A 15 6.47 24.14 -11.00
N ILE A 16 5.51 24.68 -11.76
CA ILE A 16 4.20 24.05 -12.00
C ILE A 16 4.38 22.72 -12.75
N THR A 17 5.23 22.68 -13.76
CA THR A 17 5.51 21.47 -14.53
C THR A 17 6.13 20.41 -13.61
N GLY A 18 7.04 20.79 -12.70
CA GLY A 18 7.57 19.89 -11.68
C GLY A 18 6.50 19.25 -10.81
N ILE A 19 5.56 20.05 -10.28
CA ILE A 19 4.39 19.54 -9.52
C ILE A 19 3.59 18.54 -10.36
N LEU A 20 3.26 18.93 -11.60
CA LEU A 20 2.44 18.12 -12.50
C LEU A 20 3.11 16.79 -12.85
N THR A 21 4.43 16.79 -13.08
CA THR A 21 5.19 15.55 -13.31
C THR A 21 5.01 14.61 -12.13
N LYS A 22 5.26 15.07 -10.89
CA LYS A 22 5.20 14.19 -9.73
C LYS A 22 3.79 13.70 -9.42
N VAL A 23 2.79 14.57 -9.55
CA VAL A 23 1.38 14.18 -9.38
C VAL A 23 0.98 13.14 -10.43
N THR A 24 1.41 13.33 -11.68
CA THR A 24 1.11 12.38 -12.78
C THR A 24 1.80 11.04 -12.55
N ASP A 25 3.08 11.03 -12.19
CA ASP A 25 3.82 9.81 -11.85
C ASP A 25 3.15 9.07 -10.70
N ASN A 26 2.84 9.75 -9.60
CA ASN A 26 2.18 9.12 -8.45
C ASN A 26 0.78 8.58 -8.82
N LEU A 27 0.03 9.26 -9.68
CA LEU A 27 -1.26 8.78 -10.19
C LEU A 27 -1.13 7.52 -11.06
N ILE A 28 -0.02 7.36 -11.76
CA ILE A 28 0.27 6.21 -12.62
C ILE A 28 0.78 5.03 -11.77
N ASP A 29 1.77 5.28 -10.92
CA ASP A 29 2.47 4.30 -10.06
C ASP A 29 1.55 3.73 -8.98
N GLU A 30 0.73 4.58 -8.36
CA GLU A 30 -0.31 4.08 -7.48
C GLU A 30 -1.39 3.43 -8.35
N GLN A 31 -1.51 2.10 -8.21
CA GLN A 31 -2.74 1.35 -8.46
C GLN A 31 -3.91 1.81 -7.58
N ALA A 32 -3.90 3.07 -7.09
CA ALA A 32 -5.08 3.71 -6.59
C ALA A 32 -6.15 3.59 -7.66
N LYS A 33 -7.35 3.16 -7.26
CA LYS A 33 -8.56 3.17 -8.08
C LYS A 33 -9.00 4.61 -8.40
N VAL A 34 -8.06 5.50 -8.69
CA VAL A 34 -8.31 6.80 -9.28
C VAL A 34 -8.78 6.54 -10.70
N GLY A 35 -9.96 7.07 -11.03
CA GLY A 35 -10.61 6.82 -12.30
C GLY A 35 -9.65 7.10 -13.47
N THR A 36 -9.62 6.19 -14.46
CA THR A 36 -8.70 6.25 -15.61
C THR A 36 -8.75 7.62 -16.32
N ARG A 37 -9.90 8.29 -16.30
CA ARG A 37 -10.08 9.66 -16.79
C ARG A 37 -9.14 10.66 -16.13
N LEU A 38 -8.97 10.60 -14.80
CA LEU A 38 -8.15 11.56 -14.08
C LEU A 38 -6.66 11.38 -14.42
N LYS A 39 -6.20 10.13 -14.58
CA LYS A 39 -4.83 9.83 -15.04
C LYS A 39 -4.56 10.47 -16.40
N TYR A 40 -5.48 10.33 -17.35
CA TYR A 40 -5.35 10.95 -18.68
C TYR A 40 -5.44 12.48 -18.64
N VAL A 41 -6.30 13.06 -17.80
CA VAL A 41 -6.41 14.52 -17.65
C VAL A 41 -5.12 15.11 -17.11
N PHE A 42 -4.56 14.56 -16.01
CA PHE A 42 -3.30 15.05 -15.46
C PHE A 42 -2.13 14.83 -16.44
N GLY A 43 -2.07 13.67 -17.11
CA GLY A 43 -1.08 13.42 -18.16
C GLY A 43 -1.17 14.41 -19.32
N ALA A 44 -2.37 14.82 -19.71
CA ALA A 44 -2.57 15.83 -20.75
C ALA A 44 -2.15 17.23 -20.30
N ILE A 45 -2.53 17.65 -19.08
CA ILE A 45 -2.14 18.94 -18.51
C ILE A 45 -0.61 19.02 -18.36
N PHE A 46 0.02 17.93 -17.89
CA PHE A 46 1.47 17.82 -17.83
C PHE A 46 2.12 17.95 -19.22
N GLY A 47 1.66 17.18 -20.21
CA GLY A 47 2.19 17.25 -21.58
C GLY A 47 2.06 18.65 -22.19
N ILE A 48 0.94 19.34 -21.93
CA ILE A 48 0.71 20.73 -22.36
C ILE A 48 1.67 21.70 -21.68
N SER A 49 1.77 21.63 -20.35
CA SER A 49 2.65 22.50 -19.57
C SER A 49 4.12 22.32 -19.97
N ALA A 50 4.57 21.07 -20.10
CA ALA A 50 5.94 20.75 -20.48
C ALA A 50 6.25 21.20 -21.92
N GLY A 51 5.34 20.93 -22.87
CA GLY A 51 5.49 21.36 -24.26
C GLY A 51 5.56 22.88 -24.41
N TYR A 52 4.69 23.61 -23.70
CA TYR A 52 4.72 25.06 -23.70
C TYR A 52 6.02 25.58 -23.08
N LEU A 53 6.45 25.04 -21.94
CA LEU A 53 7.71 25.41 -21.28
C LEU A 53 8.91 25.26 -22.23
N LEU A 54 9.02 24.12 -22.93
CA LEU A 54 10.08 23.86 -23.91
C LEU A 54 10.07 24.85 -25.09
N SER A 55 8.92 25.40 -25.46
CA SER A 55 8.81 26.36 -26.56
C SER A 55 9.24 27.79 -26.18
N LEU A 56 9.31 28.11 -24.88
CA LEU A 56 9.52 29.49 -24.41
C LEU A 56 10.97 29.96 -24.50
N SER A 57 11.95 29.06 -24.39
CA SER A 57 13.36 29.46 -24.34
C SER A 57 14.32 28.37 -24.77
N VAL A 58 15.49 28.77 -25.27
CA VAL A 58 16.56 27.85 -25.67
C VAL A 58 17.02 27.01 -24.47
N GLU A 59 17.10 27.61 -23.29
CA GLU A 59 17.60 26.96 -22.07
C GLU A 59 16.67 25.83 -21.63
N THR A 60 15.38 26.13 -21.52
CA THR A 60 14.35 25.17 -21.11
C THR A 60 14.16 24.07 -22.15
N ALA A 61 14.20 24.40 -23.45
CA ALA A 61 14.24 23.43 -24.54
C ALA A 61 15.45 22.48 -24.42
N THR A 62 16.64 23.04 -24.23
CA THR A 62 17.89 22.26 -24.13
C THR A 62 17.84 21.30 -22.96
N ILE A 63 17.43 21.77 -21.77
CA ILE A 63 17.32 20.93 -20.57
C ILE A 63 16.22 19.87 -20.74
N GLY A 64 15.02 20.28 -21.16
CA GLY A 64 13.89 19.36 -21.21
C GLY A 64 14.04 18.27 -22.27
N ILE A 65 14.58 18.59 -23.45
CA ILE A 65 14.91 17.58 -24.47
C ILE A 65 15.99 16.63 -23.94
N ALA A 66 17.03 17.16 -23.27
CA ALA A 66 18.07 16.35 -22.67
C ALA A 66 17.53 15.36 -21.65
N VAL A 67 16.63 15.79 -20.77
CA VAL A 67 15.99 14.92 -19.76
C VAL A 67 15.15 13.82 -20.42
N VAL A 68 14.35 14.17 -21.43
CA VAL A 68 13.53 13.18 -22.16
C VAL A 68 14.42 12.13 -22.83
N ILE A 69 15.50 12.55 -23.51
CA ILE A 69 16.44 11.62 -24.14
C ILE A 69 17.18 10.79 -23.09
N GLY A 70 17.64 11.41 -21.99
CA GLY A 70 18.34 10.70 -20.91
C GLY A 70 17.49 9.59 -20.28
N VAL A 71 16.20 9.85 -20.05
CA VAL A 71 15.25 8.86 -19.54
C VAL A 71 14.95 7.77 -20.59
N LEU A 72 14.79 8.14 -21.86
CA LEU A 72 14.59 7.19 -22.96
C LEU A 72 15.75 6.21 -23.12
N LEU A 73 16.98 6.69 -23.01
CA LEU A 73 18.20 5.86 -23.10
C LEU A 73 18.33 4.86 -21.95
N HIS A 74 17.62 5.06 -20.84
CA HIS A 74 17.59 4.17 -19.68
C HIS A 74 16.41 3.17 -19.71
N GLU A 75 15.66 3.08 -20.82
CA GLU A 75 14.61 2.09 -21.11
C GLU A 75 13.43 1.96 -20.09
N ARG A 76 12.85 3.08 -19.64
CA ARG A 76 11.56 3.05 -18.93
C ARG A 76 10.57 4.11 -19.42
N ILE A 77 9.73 3.76 -20.40
CA ILE A 77 8.48 4.49 -20.66
C ILE A 77 7.32 3.49 -20.69
N ASP A 78 6.48 3.54 -19.65
CA ASP A 78 5.25 2.75 -19.57
C ASP A 78 4.18 3.24 -20.56
N ARG A 79 3.22 2.38 -20.91
CA ARG A 79 2.14 2.70 -21.85
C ARG A 79 1.30 3.92 -21.44
N SER A 80 1.22 4.23 -20.14
CA SER A 80 0.56 5.42 -19.60
C SER A 80 1.28 6.73 -19.93
N HIS A 81 2.61 6.70 -20.06
CA HIS A 81 3.43 7.85 -20.38
C HIS A 81 3.43 8.19 -21.88
N GLN A 82 3.00 7.25 -22.74
CA GLN A 82 2.93 7.46 -24.19
C GLN A 82 2.01 8.62 -24.60
N LEU A 83 0.89 8.85 -23.89
CA LEU A 83 0.01 9.99 -24.17
C LEU A 83 0.68 11.32 -23.83
N ALA A 84 1.35 11.39 -22.68
CA ALA A 84 2.08 12.59 -22.27
C ALA A 84 3.20 12.93 -23.26
N VAL A 85 3.96 11.91 -23.70
CA VAL A 85 4.99 12.06 -24.74
C VAL A 85 4.39 12.45 -26.09
N ALA A 86 3.25 11.87 -26.50
CA ALA A 86 2.60 12.23 -27.76
C ALA A 86 2.11 13.69 -27.77
N LEU A 87 1.52 14.17 -26.67
CA LEU A 87 1.08 15.56 -26.54
C LEU A 87 2.26 16.53 -26.46
N LEU A 88 3.33 16.14 -25.77
CA LEU A 88 4.59 16.89 -25.75
C LEU A 88 5.12 17.10 -27.17
N VAL A 89 5.24 16.01 -27.94
CA VAL A 89 5.70 16.04 -29.34
C VAL A 89 4.74 16.85 -30.23
N GLY A 90 3.43 16.70 -30.04
CA GLY A 90 2.43 17.45 -30.81
C GLY A 90 2.50 18.97 -30.59
N ILE A 91 2.74 19.40 -29.35
CA ILE A 91 2.86 20.83 -29.00
C ILE A 91 4.17 21.41 -29.50
N ILE A 92 5.25 20.64 -29.38
CA ILE A 92 6.54 20.96 -29.98
C ILE A 92 6.41 21.15 -31.50
N ALA A 93 5.68 20.26 -32.18
CA ALA A 93 5.46 20.35 -33.62
C ALA A 93 4.61 21.57 -34.01
N PHE A 94 3.68 21.99 -33.15
CA PHE A 94 2.78 23.13 -33.41
C PHE A 94 3.43 24.49 -33.09
N LEU A 95 4.07 24.63 -31.94
CA LEU A 95 4.68 25.89 -31.49
C LEU A 95 6.10 26.10 -32.06
N GLY A 96 6.73 25.04 -32.52
CA GLY A 96 8.14 25.03 -32.90
C GLY A 96 9.06 24.96 -31.67
N LEU A 97 10.30 24.52 -31.90
CA LEU A 97 11.35 24.53 -30.90
C LEU A 97 12.35 25.65 -31.18
N PRO A 98 12.82 26.36 -30.15
CA PRO A 98 13.95 27.26 -30.30
C PRO A 98 15.20 26.45 -30.67
N GLN A 99 16.14 27.10 -31.36
CA GLN A 99 17.37 26.45 -31.80
C GLN A 99 18.26 26.11 -30.60
N VAL A 100 18.37 24.81 -30.30
CA VAL A 100 19.14 24.31 -29.16
C VAL A 100 20.63 24.18 -29.48
N SER A 101 21.47 24.49 -28.51
CA SER A 101 22.92 24.29 -28.60
C SER A 101 23.24 22.81 -28.45
N ILE A 102 23.66 22.16 -29.54
CA ILE A 102 24.02 20.72 -29.54
C ILE A 102 25.08 20.41 -28.48
N PRO A 103 26.16 21.21 -28.28
CA PRO A 103 27.13 20.95 -27.23
C PRO A 103 26.52 20.93 -25.82
N LEU A 104 25.66 21.90 -25.50
CA LEU A 104 25.00 21.96 -24.19
C LEU A 104 23.97 20.84 -24.02
N LEU A 105 23.25 20.51 -25.09
CA LEU A 105 22.31 19.41 -25.11
C LEU A 105 22.99 18.08 -24.76
N LEU A 106 24.15 17.79 -25.38
CA LEU A 106 24.92 16.58 -25.08
C LEU A 106 25.42 16.53 -23.63
N VAL A 107 25.85 17.66 -23.08
CA VAL A 107 26.25 17.76 -21.67
C VAL A 107 25.07 17.41 -20.75
N PHE A 108 23.90 18.00 -20.98
CA PHE A 108 22.73 17.72 -20.16
C PHE A 108 22.18 16.30 -20.36
N ILE A 109 22.26 15.73 -21.57
CA ILE A 109 21.87 14.32 -21.81
C ILE A 109 22.73 13.40 -20.95
N PHE A 110 24.06 13.63 -20.95
CA PHE A 110 24.99 12.82 -20.16
C PHE A 110 24.63 12.86 -18.67
N PHE A 111 24.40 14.04 -18.10
CA PHE A 111 24.04 14.15 -16.68
C PHE A 111 22.64 13.64 -16.36
N ALA A 112 21.66 13.83 -17.24
CA ALA A 112 20.32 13.28 -17.07
C ALA A 112 20.33 11.73 -17.08
N PHE A 113 21.11 11.14 -17.99
CA PHE A 113 21.33 9.69 -18.02
C PHE A 113 22.09 9.21 -16.78
N ALA A 114 23.15 9.92 -16.37
CA ALA A 114 23.93 9.56 -15.20
C ALA A 114 23.11 9.61 -13.91
N ASP A 115 22.22 10.60 -13.76
CA ASP A 115 21.30 10.66 -12.62
C ASP A 115 20.36 9.44 -12.59
N GLU A 116 19.85 9.02 -13.76
CA GLU A 116 18.98 7.85 -13.84
C GLU A 116 19.73 6.54 -13.53
N ALA A 117 20.94 6.38 -14.10
CA ALA A 117 21.81 5.25 -13.79
C ALA A 117 22.25 5.21 -12.31
N LEU A 118 22.51 6.38 -11.71
CA LEU A 118 22.85 6.51 -10.30
C LEU A 118 21.67 6.12 -9.41
N ASN A 119 20.46 6.53 -9.78
CA ASN A 119 19.23 6.16 -9.09
C ASN A 119 19.00 4.64 -9.15
N GLU A 120 19.18 4.00 -10.30
CA GLU A 120 19.08 2.54 -10.45
C GLU A 120 20.16 1.82 -9.62
N TYR A 121 21.41 2.29 -9.68
CA TYR A 121 22.49 1.73 -8.88
C TYR A 121 22.19 1.84 -7.38
N SER A 122 21.63 2.98 -6.94
CA SER A 122 21.20 3.17 -5.56
C SER A 122 20.09 2.21 -5.15
N ASP A 123 19.09 2.00 -6.01
CA ASP A 123 18.00 1.04 -5.76
C ASP A 123 18.49 -0.41 -5.72
N ASN A 124 19.48 -0.77 -6.54
CA ASN A 124 20.10 -2.09 -6.52
C ASN A 124 21.00 -2.27 -5.28
N LEU A 125 21.77 -1.25 -4.90
CA LEU A 125 22.49 -1.23 -3.64
C LEU A 125 21.55 -1.33 -2.44
N ARG A 126 20.38 -0.68 -2.48
CA ARG A 126 19.34 -0.78 -1.44
C ARG A 126 18.82 -2.20 -1.28
N LYS A 127 18.72 -2.97 -2.37
CA LYS A 127 18.37 -4.40 -2.33
C LYS A 127 19.50 -5.28 -1.78
N SER A 128 20.76 -4.88 -1.97
CA SER A 128 21.94 -5.69 -1.65
C SER A 128 22.63 -5.34 -0.33
N MET A 129 22.49 -4.11 0.18
CA MET A 129 23.21 -3.57 1.35
C MET A 129 22.27 -2.71 2.22
N LYS A 130 22.35 -2.91 3.55
CA LYS A 130 21.39 -2.39 4.54
C LYS A 130 21.63 -0.95 5.01
N LYS A 131 22.57 -0.20 4.42
CA LYS A 131 23.04 1.06 5.00
C LYS A 131 23.61 2.02 3.95
N ILE A 132 22.73 2.69 3.20
CA ILE A 132 23.11 3.94 2.54
C ILE A 132 22.87 5.06 3.55
N ASN A 133 23.76 6.04 3.61
CA ASN A 133 23.62 7.16 4.53
C ASN A 133 22.42 8.01 4.09
N ARG A 134 21.49 8.35 5.00
CA ARG A 134 20.21 9.01 4.66
C ARG A 134 20.38 10.34 3.93
N THR A 135 21.46 11.07 4.21
CA THR A 135 21.82 12.30 3.49
C THR A 135 22.21 12.01 2.04
N LEU A 136 22.91 10.89 1.82
CA LEU A 136 23.30 10.43 0.49
C LEU A 136 22.08 9.89 -0.28
N GLU A 137 21.13 9.23 0.39
CA GLU A 137 19.86 8.79 -0.20
C GLU A 137 19.00 9.96 -0.69
N PHE A 138 18.83 10.99 0.15
CA PHE A 138 18.12 12.21 -0.24
C PHE A 138 18.82 12.90 -1.42
N PHE A 139 20.15 12.92 -1.41
CA PHE A 139 20.93 13.55 -2.47
C PHE A 139 20.83 12.80 -3.80
N ILE A 140 20.84 11.47 -3.80
CA ILE A 140 20.82 10.64 -5.01
C ILE A 140 19.44 10.65 -5.70
N LYS A 141 18.35 10.67 -4.92
CA LYS A 141 16.97 10.55 -5.46
C LYS A 141 16.49 11.80 -6.23
N GLU A 142 17.25 12.88 -6.12
CA GLU A 142 16.85 14.25 -6.42
C GLU A 142 17.57 14.82 -7.65
N ARG A 143 18.00 13.96 -8.58
CA ARG A 143 18.76 14.33 -9.80
C ARG A 143 19.91 15.32 -9.53
N PRO A 144 20.83 14.99 -8.60
CA PRO A 144 21.83 15.93 -8.12
C PRO A 144 22.80 16.38 -9.22
N LEU A 145 23.11 15.50 -10.18
CA LEU A 145 24.08 15.81 -11.23
C LEU A 145 23.50 16.83 -12.22
N LEU A 146 22.21 16.79 -12.50
CA LEU A 146 21.53 17.77 -13.34
C LEU A 146 21.53 19.17 -12.71
N ILE A 147 21.34 19.27 -11.38
CA ILE A 147 21.42 20.56 -10.66
C ILE A 147 22.85 21.11 -10.72
N ILE A 148 23.84 20.27 -10.40
CA ILE A 148 25.25 20.67 -10.36
C ILE A 148 25.71 21.13 -11.74
N SER A 149 25.35 20.40 -12.79
CA SER A 149 25.64 20.79 -14.17
C SER A 149 24.93 22.08 -14.56
N GLY A 150 23.66 22.25 -14.18
CA GLY A 150 22.92 23.50 -14.39
C GLY A 150 23.61 24.70 -13.75
N PHE A 151 24.11 24.57 -12.52
CA PHE A 151 24.88 25.59 -11.82
C PHE A 151 26.20 25.92 -12.53
N ALA A 152 26.95 24.90 -12.93
CA ALA A 152 28.23 25.06 -13.61
C ALA A 152 28.07 25.75 -14.98
N VAL A 153 27.11 25.30 -15.79
CA VAL A 153 26.77 25.92 -17.09
C VAL A 153 26.32 27.37 -16.89
N SER A 154 25.44 27.63 -15.91
CA SER A 154 24.97 28.99 -15.61
C SER A 154 26.10 29.93 -15.22
N SER A 155 27.04 29.43 -14.40
CA SER A 155 28.20 30.20 -13.95
C SER A 155 29.16 30.51 -15.09
N TYR A 156 29.38 29.55 -15.99
CA TYR A 156 30.30 29.71 -17.12
C TYR A 156 29.75 30.66 -18.20
N PHE A 157 28.48 30.52 -18.57
CA PHE A 157 27.86 31.34 -19.63
C PHE A 157 27.21 32.63 -19.11
N GLY A 158 27.13 32.83 -17.79
CA GLY A 158 26.44 33.96 -17.18
C GLY A 158 24.91 33.94 -17.34
N ASN A 159 24.34 32.83 -17.84
CA ASN A 159 22.91 32.66 -18.05
C ASN A 159 22.31 31.77 -16.95
N TRP A 160 21.72 32.42 -15.95
CA TRP A 160 21.16 31.75 -14.77
C TRP A 160 19.82 31.05 -15.00
N ILE A 161 19.23 31.16 -16.20
CA ILE A 161 17.96 30.49 -16.50
C ILE A 161 18.11 28.98 -16.40
N TYR A 162 19.24 28.40 -16.84
CA TYR A 162 19.49 26.96 -16.75
C TYR A 162 19.38 26.45 -15.31
N PHE A 163 20.14 27.04 -14.39
CA PHE A 163 20.15 26.61 -12.98
C PHE A 163 18.82 26.87 -12.29
N ILE A 164 18.24 28.06 -12.45
CA ILE A 164 17.01 28.44 -11.75
C ILE A 164 15.83 27.59 -12.24
N ALA A 165 15.72 27.33 -13.55
CA ALA A 165 14.66 26.48 -14.09
C ALA A 165 14.74 25.04 -13.56
N ILE A 166 15.94 24.44 -13.52
CA ILE A 166 16.16 23.09 -12.96
C ILE A 166 15.79 23.07 -11.47
N LEU A 167 16.30 24.04 -10.71
CA LEU A 167 16.05 24.12 -9.27
C LEU A 167 14.55 24.28 -8.97
N LEU A 168 13.86 25.19 -9.65
CA LEU A 168 12.43 25.41 -9.45
C LEU A 168 11.58 24.22 -9.88
N TYR A 169 11.93 23.57 -10.98
CA TYR A 169 11.28 22.32 -11.40
C TYR A 169 11.36 21.26 -10.30
N GLN A 170 12.53 21.11 -9.68
CA GLN A 170 12.72 20.14 -8.62
C GLN A 170 11.99 20.49 -7.31
N ILE A 171 12.01 21.76 -6.89
CA ILE A 171 11.22 22.20 -5.74
C ILE A 171 9.72 21.93 -6.01
N GLY A 172 9.28 22.16 -7.25
CA GLY A 172 7.95 21.81 -7.71
C GLY A 172 7.67 20.31 -7.63
N TYR A 173 8.60 19.47 -8.09
CA TYR A 173 8.49 18.01 -8.03
C TYR A 173 8.26 17.51 -6.59
N GLU A 174 9.08 17.94 -5.63
CA GLU A 174 8.93 17.56 -4.22
C GLU A 174 7.64 18.14 -3.60
N ALA A 175 7.26 19.37 -3.96
CA ALA A 175 5.98 19.95 -3.55
C ALA A 175 4.79 19.14 -4.08
N GLY A 176 4.84 18.67 -5.33
CA GLY A 176 3.83 17.82 -5.94
C GLY A 176 3.68 16.49 -5.22
N ASN A 177 4.79 15.91 -4.74
CA ASN A 177 4.76 14.71 -3.92
C ASN A 177 3.94 14.91 -2.64
N ARG A 178 4.21 15.99 -1.90
CA ARG A 178 3.49 16.33 -0.67
C ARG A 178 2.02 16.65 -0.94
N LEU A 179 1.75 17.44 -1.98
CA LEU A 179 0.40 17.81 -2.37
C LEU A 179 -0.44 16.58 -2.75
N PHE A 180 0.15 15.64 -3.47
CA PHE A 180 -0.50 14.38 -3.83
C PHE A 180 -0.96 13.62 -2.58
N TYR A 181 -0.09 13.41 -1.59
CA TYR A 181 -0.47 12.73 -0.35
C TYR A 181 -1.52 13.48 0.48
N LEU A 182 -1.49 14.82 0.47
CA LEU A 182 -2.50 15.62 1.14
C LEU A 182 -3.87 15.51 0.45
N ALA A 183 -3.90 15.59 -0.89
CA ALA A 183 -5.12 15.60 -1.69
C ALA A 183 -5.73 14.20 -1.88
N PHE A 184 -4.91 13.17 -2.05
CA PHE A 184 -5.35 11.80 -2.30
C PHE A 184 -5.41 10.92 -1.04
N ARG A 185 -5.34 11.56 0.15
CA ARG A 185 -5.51 10.96 1.49
C ARG A 185 -6.74 10.04 1.61
N GLN A 186 -7.76 10.25 0.76
CA GLN A 186 -9.05 9.57 0.78
C GLN A 186 -9.11 8.29 -0.07
N PHE A 187 -8.19 8.08 -1.03
CA PHE A 187 -8.27 6.92 -1.94
C PHE A 187 -7.72 5.61 -1.36
N SER A 188 -7.11 5.64 -0.18
CA SER A 188 -6.74 4.42 0.56
C SER A 188 -7.92 3.74 1.25
N GLU A 189 -9.09 4.39 1.36
CA GLU A 189 -10.29 3.88 2.09
C GLU A 189 -10.79 2.50 1.62
N THR A 190 -10.42 2.07 0.41
CA THR A 190 -10.87 0.80 -0.15
C THR A 190 -10.29 -0.41 0.61
N TYR A 191 -9.11 -0.27 1.23
CA TYR A 191 -8.36 -1.39 1.82
C TYR A 191 -7.97 -1.12 3.27
N GLY A 192 -7.70 -2.18 4.02
CA GLY A 192 -7.02 -2.04 5.30
C GLY A 192 -5.56 -1.63 5.10
N THR A 193 -4.94 -1.04 6.12
CA THR A 193 -3.52 -0.66 6.08
C THR A 193 -2.75 -1.49 7.11
N GLN A 194 -1.62 -2.05 6.70
CA GLN A 194 -0.59 -2.54 7.60
C GLN A 194 0.66 -1.68 7.45
N PHE A 195 1.14 -1.13 8.56
CA PHE A 195 2.33 -0.32 8.63
C PHE A 195 3.35 -0.99 9.55
N ILE A 196 4.45 -1.43 8.96
CA ILE A 196 5.58 -2.01 9.67
C ILE A 196 6.63 -0.92 9.85
N PHE A 197 7.02 -0.67 11.09
CA PHE A 197 7.93 0.40 11.46
C PHE A 197 9.01 -0.12 12.42
N ASP A 198 10.20 -0.34 11.87
CA ASP A 198 11.38 -0.77 12.61
C ASP A 198 12.25 0.45 12.92
N SER A 199 12.44 0.71 14.21
CA SER A 199 13.23 1.83 14.74
C SER A 199 14.53 1.34 15.34
N TYR A 200 15.65 1.93 14.93
CA TYR A 200 16.99 1.56 15.36
C TYR A 200 17.70 2.73 16.05
N LYS A 201 18.66 2.37 16.93
CA LYS A 201 19.45 3.32 17.72
C LYS A 201 18.57 4.25 18.58
N CYS A 202 17.49 3.71 19.11
CA CYS A 202 16.60 4.41 20.02
C CYS A 202 17.26 4.56 21.40
N ASN A 203 16.72 5.44 22.24
CA ASN A 203 17.18 5.58 23.63
C ASN A 203 16.83 4.32 24.45
N SER A 204 17.85 3.51 24.78
CA SER A 204 17.70 2.22 25.47
C SER A 204 16.99 2.32 26.82
N SER A 205 17.14 3.44 27.54
CA SER A 205 16.56 3.63 28.88
C SER A 205 15.03 3.58 28.90
N LYS A 206 14.38 3.98 27.79
CA LYS A 206 12.91 3.95 27.67
C LYS A 206 12.39 2.58 27.23
N LEU A 207 13.22 1.81 26.52
CA LEU A 207 12.78 0.59 25.84
C LEU A 207 12.48 -0.57 26.78
N ASP A 208 13.06 -0.59 27.98
CA ASP A 208 12.84 -1.64 28.97
C ASP A 208 11.55 -1.40 29.81
N SER A 209 10.81 -0.32 29.56
CA SER A 209 9.63 0.03 30.38
C SER A 209 8.32 -0.50 29.79
N GLU A 210 7.64 -1.39 30.53
CA GLU A 210 6.28 -1.82 30.20
C GLU A 210 5.30 -0.64 30.14
N GLN A 211 5.44 0.31 31.07
CA GLN A 211 4.59 1.50 31.13
C GLN A 211 4.76 2.36 29.87
N PHE A 212 5.99 2.53 29.39
CA PHE A 212 6.27 3.28 28.17
C PHE A 212 5.62 2.63 26.95
N VAL A 213 5.73 1.31 26.82
CA VAL A 213 5.09 0.55 25.73
C VAL A 213 3.56 0.62 25.83
N ARG A 214 2.98 0.45 27.03
CA ARG A 214 1.54 0.59 27.26
C ARG A 214 1.03 1.98 26.87
N GLN A 215 1.75 3.03 27.24
CA GLN A 215 1.38 4.40 26.88
C GLN A 215 1.37 4.60 25.36
N MET A 216 2.39 4.08 24.65
CA MET A 216 2.40 4.17 23.18
C MET A 216 1.23 3.44 22.55
N LEU A 217 0.91 2.24 23.05
CA LEU A 217 -0.24 1.45 22.59
C LEU A 217 -1.59 2.08 23.01
N ASP A 218 -1.61 2.92 24.03
CA ASP A 218 -2.80 3.63 24.48
C ASP A 218 -3.12 4.86 23.60
N GLU A 219 -2.10 5.63 23.27
CA GLU A 219 -2.19 6.90 22.54
C GLU A 219 -2.30 6.70 21.02
N LEU A 220 -1.47 5.80 20.45
CA LEU A 220 -1.34 5.63 19.01
C LEU A 220 -2.68 5.36 18.30
N PRO A 221 -3.56 4.44 18.77
CA PRO A 221 -4.86 4.20 18.14
C PRO A 221 -5.67 5.50 17.94
N GLY A 222 -5.75 6.36 18.96
CA GLY A 222 -6.52 7.60 18.88
C GLY A 222 -5.95 8.58 17.85
N ILE A 223 -4.61 8.67 17.77
CA ILE A 223 -3.90 9.53 16.81
C ILE A 223 -4.19 9.13 15.36
N ILE A 224 -4.28 7.83 15.11
CA ILE A 224 -4.58 7.29 13.76
C ILE A 224 -6.09 7.12 13.51
N GLY A 225 -6.95 7.60 14.41
CA GLY A 225 -8.40 7.55 14.28
C GLY A 225 -9.01 6.15 14.45
N MET A 226 -8.31 5.24 15.14
CA MET A 226 -8.74 3.87 15.41
C MET A 226 -9.31 3.71 16.81
N GLN A 227 -10.33 2.88 16.95
CA GLN A 227 -10.96 2.57 18.23
C GLN A 227 -10.32 1.35 18.90
N LYS A 228 -9.80 1.53 20.13
CA LYS A 228 -9.38 0.43 21.00
C LYS A 228 -10.60 -0.38 21.44
N ILE A 229 -10.47 -1.70 21.46
CA ILE A 229 -11.46 -2.62 22.05
C ILE A 229 -10.90 -3.45 23.20
N SER A 230 -9.59 -3.36 23.44
CA SER A 230 -8.93 -3.87 24.63
C SER A 230 -8.13 -2.78 25.31
N GLU A 231 -7.87 -2.96 26.60
CA GLU A 231 -6.79 -2.27 27.28
C GLU A 231 -5.43 -2.68 26.66
N PRO A 232 -4.46 -1.75 26.56
CA PRO A 232 -3.09 -2.09 26.16
C PRO A 232 -2.43 -3.04 27.16
N THR A 233 -1.87 -4.14 26.66
CA THR A 233 -1.07 -5.06 27.45
C THR A 233 0.39 -4.99 27.03
N ALA A 234 1.30 -5.07 27.99
CA ALA A 234 2.73 -5.17 27.74
C ALA A 234 3.37 -6.04 28.83
N PHE A 235 4.29 -6.90 28.42
CA PHE A 235 4.98 -7.83 29.29
C PHE A 235 6.48 -7.77 28.99
N ARG A 236 7.27 -7.61 30.04
CA ARG A 236 8.71 -7.76 29.97
C ARG A 236 9.04 -9.24 29.84
N TYR A 237 9.91 -9.55 28.89
CA TYR A 237 10.44 -10.88 28.63
C TYR A 237 11.95 -10.88 28.88
N TYR A 238 12.40 -11.87 29.65
CA TYR A 238 13.81 -12.14 29.91
C TYR A 238 14.23 -13.37 29.10
N ALA A 239 15.04 -13.15 28.06
CA ALA A 239 15.57 -14.20 27.22
C ALA A 239 16.84 -14.83 27.81
N GLU A 240 17.24 -16.01 27.33
CA GLU A 240 18.53 -16.62 27.68
C GLU A 240 19.70 -15.72 27.25
N LYS A 241 19.60 -15.12 26.07
CA LYS A 241 20.52 -14.10 25.60
C LYS A 241 20.00 -12.73 25.99
N GLU A 242 20.76 -12.02 26.81
CA GLU A 242 20.32 -10.74 27.38
C GLU A 242 20.01 -9.66 26.32
N ASP A 243 20.58 -9.76 25.12
CA ASP A 243 20.32 -8.87 23.99
C ASP A 243 19.02 -9.20 23.22
N GLU A 244 18.33 -10.28 23.60
CA GLU A 244 17.00 -10.67 23.13
C GLU A 244 15.89 -10.37 24.15
N SER A 245 16.26 -9.96 25.37
CA SER A 245 15.32 -9.46 26.38
C SER A 245 14.71 -8.12 25.97
N GLY A 246 13.52 -7.82 26.48
CA GLY A 246 12.83 -6.56 26.25
C GLY A 246 11.35 -6.60 26.60
N VAL A 247 10.55 -5.75 25.98
CA VAL A 247 9.11 -5.64 26.26
C VAL A 247 8.31 -5.95 25.00
N SER A 248 7.33 -6.83 25.13
CA SER A 248 6.35 -7.12 24.08
C SER A 248 4.98 -6.63 24.52
N GLY A 249 4.32 -5.82 23.70
CA GLY A 249 2.98 -5.32 23.98
C GLY A 249 2.07 -5.32 22.77
N VAL A 250 0.76 -5.38 23.06
CA VAL A 250 -0.30 -5.41 22.06
C VAL A 250 -1.53 -4.67 22.57
N VAL A 251 -2.23 -3.99 21.66
CA VAL A 251 -3.60 -3.51 21.86
C VAL A 251 -4.47 -3.99 20.71
N ILE A 252 -5.66 -4.47 21.05
CA ILE A 252 -6.66 -4.87 20.06
C ILE A 252 -7.51 -3.65 19.72
N ILE A 253 -7.65 -3.38 18.42
CA ILE A 253 -8.53 -2.34 17.88
C ILE A 253 -9.73 -3.00 17.19
N ALA A 254 -10.81 -2.26 17.00
CA ALA A 254 -12.11 -2.79 16.52
C ALA A 254 -12.01 -3.69 15.27
N GLU A 255 -10.98 -3.52 14.46
CA GLU A 255 -10.78 -4.28 13.24
C GLU A 255 -9.30 -4.65 12.99
N SER A 256 -8.54 -5.04 14.03
CA SER A 256 -7.26 -5.79 14.00
C SER A 256 -6.44 -5.54 15.29
N HIS A 257 -5.21 -5.01 15.22
CA HIS A 257 -4.31 -4.88 16.37
C HIS A 257 -3.12 -3.94 16.08
N ILE A 258 -2.49 -3.46 17.14
CA ILE A 258 -1.18 -2.82 17.11
C ILE A 258 -0.26 -3.58 18.05
N ALA A 259 0.95 -3.94 17.59
CA ALA A 259 1.96 -4.64 18.37
C ALA A 259 3.28 -3.85 18.41
N ILE A 260 3.94 -3.86 19.55
CA ILE A 260 5.26 -3.24 19.77
C ILE A 260 6.16 -4.24 20.49
N HIS A 261 7.34 -4.48 19.93
CA HIS A 261 8.40 -5.28 20.55
C HIS A 261 9.67 -4.46 20.68
N THR A 262 10.20 -4.35 21.89
CA THR A 262 11.44 -3.61 22.16
C THR A 262 12.59 -4.57 22.46
N TYR A 263 13.81 -4.16 22.10
CA TYR A 263 15.06 -4.84 22.42
C TYR A 263 16.05 -3.79 22.95
N PRO A 264 16.07 -3.51 24.27
CA PRO A 264 16.81 -2.38 24.85
C PRO A 264 18.30 -2.41 24.54
N LYS A 265 18.97 -3.56 24.67
CA LYS A 265 20.40 -3.71 24.36
C LYS A 265 20.72 -3.47 22.88
N LYS A 266 19.82 -3.87 21.98
CA LYS A 266 19.95 -3.65 20.53
C LYS A 266 19.51 -2.25 20.11
N GLN A 267 18.98 -1.44 21.03
CA GLN A 267 18.38 -0.14 20.75
C GLN A 267 17.33 -0.20 19.62
N LEU A 268 16.59 -1.31 19.57
CA LEU A 268 15.70 -1.67 18.48
C LEU A 268 14.25 -1.73 18.98
N VAL A 269 13.33 -1.21 18.19
CA VAL A 269 11.89 -1.39 18.38
C VAL A 269 11.28 -1.83 17.06
N LYS A 270 10.46 -2.88 17.11
CA LYS A 270 9.65 -3.34 15.99
C LYS A 270 8.20 -3.01 16.28
N THR A 271 7.55 -2.24 15.41
CA THR A 271 6.15 -1.84 15.55
C THR A 271 5.36 -2.32 14.36
N ASP A 272 4.22 -2.97 14.60
CA ASP A 272 3.27 -3.37 13.57
C ASP A 272 1.91 -2.72 13.87
N VAL A 273 1.44 -1.88 12.96
CA VAL A 273 0.14 -1.20 13.05
C VAL A 273 -0.75 -1.78 11.96
N VAL A 274 -1.71 -2.62 12.35
CA VAL A 274 -2.60 -3.31 11.41
C VAL A 274 -4.03 -2.86 11.63
N SER A 275 -4.69 -2.40 10.58
CA SER A 275 -6.11 -2.04 10.60
C SER A 275 -6.82 -2.52 9.33
N CYS A 276 -8.06 -2.99 9.46
CA CYS A 276 -8.94 -3.25 8.30
C CYS A 276 -9.47 -1.95 7.66
N ARG A 277 -9.26 -0.79 8.29
CA ARG A 277 -9.48 0.54 7.70
C ARG A 277 -8.16 1.17 7.31
N ALA A 278 -8.23 2.06 6.34
CA ALA A 278 -7.12 2.92 6.05
C ALA A 278 -6.91 3.92 7.20
N PHE A 279 -5.64 4.24 7.45
CA PHE A 279 -5.27 5.30 8.39
C PHE A 279 -4.10 6.11 7.84
N ASN A 280 -3.89 7.29 8.40
CA ASN A 280 -2.78 8.15 8.01
C ASN A 280 -1.47 7.60 8.61
N VAL A 281 -0.68 6.91 7.77
CA VAL A 281 0.64 6.37 8.13
C VAL A 281 1.59 7.47 8.61
N HIS A 282 1.49 8.68 8.05
CA HIS A 282 2.37 9.78 8.45
C HIS A 282 2.11 10.20 9.91
N LEU A 283 0.87 10.21 10.38
CA LEU A 283 0.56 10.49 11.79
C LEU A 283 1.13 9.41 12.71
N ALA A 284 1.07 8.14 12.29
CA ALA A 284 1.70 7.04 13.03
C ALA A 284 3.23 7.21 13.07
N GLU A 285 3.83 7.53 11.93
CA GLU A 285 5.28 7.75 11.78
C GLU A 285 5.76 8.93 12.64
N GLU A 286 5.10 10.09 12.56
CA GLU A 286 5.43 11.28 13.36
C GLU A 286 5.33 10.99 14.85
N TYR A 287 4.25 10.32 15.28
CA TYR A 287 4.09 9.91 16.66
C TYR A 287 5.24 8.99 17.11
N LEU A 288 5.50 7.90 16.38
CA LEU A 288 6.56 6.94 16.73
C LEU A 288 7.94 7.60 16.75
N LYS A 289 8.25 8.49 15.80
CA LYS A 289 9.48 9.30 15.80
C LYS A 289 9.59 10.17 17.04
N SER A 290 8.51 10.86 17.42
CA SER A 290 8.52 11.74 18.58
C SER A 290 8.78 10.98 19.89
N ARG A 291 8.24 9.77 20.03
CA ARG A 291 8.36 8.94 21.23
C ARG A 291 9.69 8.19 21.31
N LEU A 292 10.12 7.60 20.21
CA LEU A 292 11.29 6.71 20.16
C LEU A 292 12.60 7.44 19.85
N GLN A 293 12.52 8.61 19.20
CA GLN A 293 13.67 9.41 18.75
C GLN A 293 14.75 8.56 18.04
N PRO A 294 14.39 7.72 17.06
CA PRO A 294 15.33 6.82 16.41
C PRO A 294 16.32 7.59 15.54
N LYS A 295 17.54 7.09 15.43
CA LYS A 295 18.50 7.63 14.45
C LYS A 295 18.32 7.01 13.06
N GLU A 296 17.77 5.80 13.01
CA GLU A 296 17.60 5.00 11.79
C GLU A 296 16.20 4.34 11.82
N ILE A 297 15.52 4.32 10.68
CA ILE A 297 14.15 3.78 10.54
C ILE A 297 14.09 2.96 9.26
N ILE A 298 13.44 1.80 9.33
CA ILE A 298 12.99 1.05 8.16
C ILE A 298 11.47 0.95 8.26
N GLN A 299 10.76 1.34 7.21
CA GLN A 299 9.31 1.29 7.20
C GLN A 299 8.76 0.72 5.90
N THR A 300 7.66 -0.03 6.01
CA THR A 300 6.95 -0.61 4.87
C THR A 300 5.45 -0.49 5.09
N VAL A 301 4.70 -0.14 4.04
CA VAL A 301 3.25 -0.03 4.08
C VAL A 301 2.66 -1.08 3.13
N PHE A 302 1.71 -1.85 3.62
CA PHE A 302 0.94 -2.81 2.84
C PHE A 302 -0.54 -2.45 2.84
N ASN A 303 -1.16 -2.55 1.67
CA ASN A 303 -2.62 -2.49 1.54
C ASN A 303 -3.18 -3.91 1.73
N ARG A 304 -3.96 -4.10 2.79
CA ARG A 304 -4.58 -5.35 3.21
C ARG A 304 -5.99 -5.48 2.64
N GLY A 305 -6.38 -6.67 2.17
CA GLY A 305 -7.72 -6.92 1.61
C GLY A 305 -7.85 -6.62 0.11
N LYS A 306 -6.74 -6.52 -0.64
CA LYS A 306 -6.77 -6.42 -2.12
C LYS A 306 -7.48 -7.59 -2.80
N GLU A 307 -7.39 -8.78 -2.21
CA GLU A 307 -7.92 -10.04 -2.75
C GLU A 307 -9.36 -10.33 -2.31
N TYR A 308 -9.87 -9.61 -1.31
CA TYR A 308 -11.20 -9.84 -0.76
C TYR A 308 -12.04 -8.57 -0.90
N PRO A 309 -13.00 -8.54 -1.85
CA PRO A 309 -13.92 -7.43 -1.98
C PRO A 309 -14.68 -7.22 -0.67
N LYS A 310 -14.76 -5.96 -0.21
CA LYS A 310 -15.63 -5.60 0.92
C LYS A 310 -17.11 -5.87 0.62
N ASN A 311 -17.49 -5.87 -0.66
CA ASN A 311 -18.82 -6.24 -1.12
C ASN A 311 -18.96 -7.77 -1.21
N ILE A 312 -19.92 -8.30 -0.45
CA ILE A 312 -20.27 -9.74 -0.43
C ILE A 312 -20.61 -10.25 -1.84
N GLU A 313 -21.32 -9.48 -2.66
CA GLU A 313 -21.72 -9.89 -4.02
C GLU A 313 -20.51 -10.00 -4.96
N GLU A 314 -19.53 -9.12 -4.81
CA GLU A 314 -18.29 -9.13 -5.59
C GLU A 314 -17.36 -10.27 -5.12
N ALA A 315 -17.25 -10.46 -3.79
CA ALA A 315 -16.53 -11.59 -3.21
C ALA A 315 -17.14 -12.93 -3.63
N GLU A 316 -18.47 -13.03 -3.64
CA GLU A 316 -19.20 -14.20 -4.10
C GLU A 316 -18.95 -14.46 -5.59
N MET A 317 -18.90 -13.42 -6.42
CA MET A 317 -18.59 -13.56 -7.84
C MET A 317 -17.16 -14.08 -8.09
N LEU A 318 -16.17 -13.57 -7.36
CA LEU A 318 -14.78 -14.05 -7.45
C LEU A 318 -14.67 -15.51 -7.00
N LEU A 319 -15.24 -15.85 -5.85
CA LEU A 319 -15.26 -17.22 -5.33
C LEU A 319 -15.97 -18.18 -6.31
N ARG A 320 -17.07 -17.75 -6.94
CA ARG A 320 -17.76 -18.54 -7.98
C ARG A 320 -16.89 -18.76 -9.22
N LYS A 321 -16.08 -17.77 -9.62
CA LYS A 321 -15.14 -17.90 -10.75
C LYS A 321 -13.99 -18.85 -10.41
N GLU A 322 -13.39 -18.73 -9.23
CA GLU A 322 -12.32 -19.63 -8.76
C GLU A 322 -12.81 -21.07 -8.64
N ARG A 323 -13.98 -21.30 -8.03
CA ARG A 323 -14.59 -22.63 -7.91
C ARG A 323 -14.86 -23.29 -9.26
N LYS A 324 -15.12 -22.51 -10.32
CA LYS A 324 -15.27 -23.04 -11.69
C LYS A 324 -13.94 -23.41 -12.35
N GLN A 325 -12.84 -22.81 -11.92
CA GLN A 325 -11.50 -23.05 -12.46
C GLN A 325 -10.76 -24.18 -11.75
N ILE A 326 -11.16 -24.54 -10.53
CA ILE A 326 -10.65 -25.71 -9.84
C ILE A 326 -11.10 -26.96 -10.61
N LYS A 327 -10.19 -27.55 -11.40
CA LYS A 327 -10.33 -28.93 -11.89
C LYS A 327 -10.22 -29.85 -10.69
N LEU A 328 -11.35 -30.41 -10.25
CA LEU A 328 -11.36 -31.47 -9.25
C LEU A 328 -10.46 -32.62 -9.74
N PRO A 329 -9.62 -33.20 -8.85
CA PRO A 329 -8.88 -34.42 -9.18
C PRO A 329 -9.85 -35.50 -9.67
N LYS A 330 -9.45 -36.28 -10.70
CA LYS A 330 -10.27 -37.34 -11.31
C LYS A 330 -10.87 -38.35 -10.31
N ILE A 331 -10.28 -38.45 -9.12
CA ILE A 331 -10.74 -39.27 -8.00
C ILE A 331 -12.17 -38.87 -7.54
N PHE A 332 -12.55 -37.59 -7.66
CA PHE A 332 -13.88 -37.11 -7.25
C PHE A 332 -14.95 -37.16 -8.37
N GLU A 333 -14.59 -37.51 -9.61
CA GLU A 333 -15.58 -37.64 -10.70
C GLU A 333 -16.40 -38.94 -10.61
N SER A 334 -15.84 -40.01 -10.03
CA SER A 334 -16.56 -41.26 -9.79
C SER A 334 -17.60 -41.14 -8.67
N GLU A 335 -17.29 -40.39 -7.61
CA GLU A 335 -18.22 -40.10 -6.50
C GLU A 335 -19.38 -39.19 -6.93
N ARG A 336 -19.12 -38.25 -7.86
CA ARG A 336 -20.15 -37.37 -8.43
C ARG A 336 -21.23 -38.14 -9.19
N LYS A 337 -20.90 -39.28 -9.80
CA LYS A 337 -21.90 -40.16 -10.46
C LYS A 337 -22.80 -40.90 -9.45
N GLY A 338 -22.40 -41.02 -8.19
CA GLY A 338 -23.21 -41.57 -7.11
C GLY A 338 -24.18 -40.56 -6.49
N LEU A 339 -23.82 -39.28 -6.48
CA LEU A 339 -24.62 -38.17 -5.92
C LEU A 339 -25.87 -37.82 -6.75
N GLY A 340 -25.93 -38.19 -8.03
CA GLY A 340 -27.14 -37.98 -8.85
C GLY A 340 -28.36 -38.77 -8.37
N LYS A 341 -28.16 -39.85 -7.61
CA LYS A 341 -29.25 -40.64 -6.99
C LYS A 341 -29.71 -40.10 -5.64
N SER A 342 -28.88 -39.34 -4.93
CA SER A 342 -29.27 -38.74 -3.64
C SER A 342 -30.21 -37.55 -3.84
N ASP A 343 -30.02 -36.76 -4.89
CA ASP A 343 -30.87 -35.60 -5.16
C ASP A 343 -32.30 -36.02 -5.53
N GLU A 344 -32.46 -37.13 -6.26
CA GLU A 344 -33.76 -37.71 -6.61
C GLU A 344 -34.48 -38.31 -5.40
N LEU A 345 -33.74 -38.91 -4.46
CA LEU A 345 -34.27 -39.42 -3.19
C LEU A 345 -34.71 -38.29 -2.27
N ILE A 346 -33.91 -37.22 -2.19
CA ILE A 346 -34.20 -36.02 -1.41
C ILE A 346 -35.48 -35.35 -1.93
N GLU A 347 -35.65 -35.27 -3.25
CA GLU A 347 -36.82 -34.64 -3.84
C GLU A 347 -38.09 -35.48 -3.73
N LYS A 348 -37.95 -36.80 -3.74
CA LYS A 348 -39.06 -37.74 -3.48
C LYS A 348 -39.53 -37.67 -2.02
N GLU A 349 -38.61 -37.53 -1.07
CA GLU A 349 -38.94 -37.34 0.35
C GLU A 349 -39.49 -35.93 0.63
N ARG A 350 -39.06 -34.92 -0.14
CA ARG A 350 -39.56 -33.53 -0.10
C ARG A 350 -41.02 -33.43 -0.52
N MET A 351 -41.44 -34.14 -1.58
CA MET A 351 -42.85 -34.22 -1.99
C MET A 351 -43.70 -34.98 -0.95
N ARG A 352 -43.14 -36.00 -0.31
CA ARG A 352 -43.83 -36.82 0.69
C ARG A 352 -44.11 -36.08 2.01
N LEU A 353 -43.27 -35.10 2.35
CA LEU A 353 -43.35 -34.31 3.58
C LEU A 353 -44.12 -32.99 3.45
N GLY A 354 -44.61 -32.63 2.26
CA GLY A 354 -45.50 -31.48 2.06
C GLY A 354 -44.90 -30.12 2.45
N MET A 355 -43.58 -29.95 2.39
CA MET A 355 -42.91 -28.70 2.78
C MET A 355 -42.91 -27.69 1.63
N SER A 356 -43.62 -26.56 1.81
CA SER A 356 -43.54 -25.41 0.90
C SER A 356 -42.19 -24.69 1.03
N LEU A 357 -41.66 -24.21 -0.10
CA LEU A 357 -40.44 -23.41 -0.18
C LEU A 357 -40.60 -22.12 0.63
N ASP A 358 -40.07 -22.08 1.84
CA ASP A 358 -39.80 -20.81 2.53
C ASP A 358 -38.54 -20.82 3.43
N LEU A 359 -37.84 -21.96 3.56
CA LEU A 359 -36.74 -22.11 4.52
C LEU A 359 -35.32 -22.18 3.92
N PHE A 360 -35.18 -22.25 2.59
CA PHE A 360 -33.85 -22.34 1.95
C PHE A 360 -33.57 -21.32 0.84
N GLU A 361 -34.50 -20.41 0.54
CA GLU A 361 -34.29 -19.29 -0.39
C GLU A 361 -34.54 -17.94 0.29
N LYS A 362 -33.64 -17.53 1.19
CA LYS A 362 -33.36 -16.09 1.39
C LYS A 362 -31.85 -15.88 1.60
N PRO A 363 -31.15 -15.13 0.73
CA PRO A 363 -29.87 -14.56 1.09
C PRO A 363 -30.11 -13.56 2.21
N ARG A 364 -29.34 -13.65 3.31
CA ARG A 364 -29.44 -12.73 4.45
C ARG A 364 -29.21 -11.29 3.98
N ARG A 365 -30.30 -10.55 3.71
CA ARG A 365 -30.34 -9.08 3.71
C ARG A 365 -31.03 -8.62 5.01
N HIS A 366 -30.32 -7.78 5.75
CA HIS A 366 -30.74 -6.93 6.86
C HIS A 366 -31.16 -7.59 8.20
N LEU A 367 -30.26 -7.55 9.18
CA LEU A 367 -30.62 -6.92 10.46
C LEU A 367 -30.21 -5.44 10.35
N MET A 368 -31.15 -4.60 9.91
CA MET A 368 -31.19 -3.21 10.36
C MET A 368 -31.63 -3.26 11.82
N PHE A 369 -30.84 -2.69 12.72
CA PHE A 369 -31.37 -2.25 14.00
C PHE A 369 -32.13 -0.94 13.72
N SER A 370 -33.46 -0.98 13.75
CA SER A 370 -34.24 0.24 13.96
C SER A 370 -34.07 0.64 15.43
N MET A 371 -33.44 1.79 15.66
CA MET A 371 -33.61 2.51 16.91
C MET A 371 -35.03 3.07 16.94
N GLU A 372 -35.88 2.51 17.79
CA GLU A 372 -36.98 3.26 18.39
C GLU A 372 -36.55 3.56 19.83
N GLU A 373 -36.35 4.85 20.09
CA GLU A 373 -36.25 5.38 21.44
C GLU A 373 -37.56 5.09 22.16
N ASP A 374 -37.50 4.29 23.23
CA ASP A 374 -38.48 4.46 24.28
C ASP A 374 -37.86 4.43 25.68
N SER A 375 -38.30 5.42 26.42
CA SER A 375 -37.79 5.86 27.70
C SER A 375 -38.13 4.89 28.83
N LYS A 376 -37.16 4.65 29.73
CA LYS A 376 -37.27 4.42 31.20
C LYS A 376 -36.48 3.21 31.75
N LYS A 377 -35.53 3.56 32.64
CA LYS A 377 -35.13 2.87 33.88
C LYS A 377 -34.64 1.40 33.86
N LYS A 378 -33.35 1.30 34.23
CA LYS A 378 -32.76 0.49 35.32
C LYS A 378 -32.36 -1.00 35.12
N LYS A 379 -31.15 -1.23 35.65
CA LYS A 379 -30.54 -2.45 36.24
C LYS A 379 -30.03 -3.55 35.31
N TYR A 380 -28.71 -3.65 35.27
CA TYR A 380 -27.98 -4.85 34.87
C TYR A 380 -28.05 -5.89 36.00
N GLU A 381 -28.69 -7.03 35.76
CA GLU A 381 -28.52 -8.26 36.54
C GLU A 381 -28.01 -9.36 35.60
N LEU A 382 -26.93 -10.04 36.01
CA LEU A 382 -26.36 -11.19 35.32
C LEU A 382 -27.33 -12.38 35.38
N ALA A 383 -27.75 -12.89 34.22
CA ALA A 383 -28.64 -14.06 34.15
C ALA A 383 -27.93 -15.37 34.59
N PRO A 384 -28.63 -16.32 35.25
CA PRO A 384 -28.00 -17.50 35.85
C PRO A 384 -27.69 -18.61 34.85
N LYS A 385 -26.59 -19.35 35.14
CA LYS A 385 -25.94 -20.45 34.39
C LYS A 385 -26.78 -21.68 33.96
N ARG A 386 -28.11 -21.64 33.88
CA ARG A 386 -28.94 -22.87 33.72
C ARG A 386 -29.64 -23.10 32.36
N GLU A 387 -29.60 -22.18 31.40
CA GLU A 387 -30.26 -22.39 30.10
C GLU A 387 -29.41 -23.05 29.01
N PHE A 388 -28.10 -23.21 29.21
CA PHE A 388 -27.22 -23.78 28.17
C PHE A 388 -27.28 -25.32 28.04
N ARG A 389 -28.04 -26.01 28.90
CA ARG A 389 -28.08 -27.49 28.94
C ARG A 389 -29.27 -28.16 28.24
N LYS A 390 -30.20 -27.41 27.65
CA LYS A 390 -31.43 -27.99 27.03
C LYS A 390 -31.47 -28.04 25.50
N LYS A 391 -30.38 -27.70 24.80
CA LYS A 391 -30.32 -27.76 23.32
C LYS A 391 -29.45 -28.89 22.74
N ILE A 392 -29.03 -29.85 23.57
CA ILE A 392 -28.33 -31.08 23.16
C ILE A 392 -29.17 -32.28 23.59
N GLU A 393 -30.41 -32.40 23.10
CA GLU A 393 -31.14 -33.66 23.31
C GLU A 393 -32.28 -33.92 22.33
N PHE A 394 -32.12 -33.66 21.03
CA PHE A 394 -32.94 -34.40 20.06
C PHE A 394 -32.18 -34.57 18.73
N GLN A 395 -32.25 -35.80 18.21
CA GLN A 395 -31.62 -36.35 17.02
C GLN A 395 -30.22 -36.97 17.20
N ARG A 396 -30.18 -37.90 18.17
CA ARG A 396 -29.80 -39.28 17.87
C ARG A 396 -30.67 -39.80 16.71
N LEU A 397 -30.25 -39.58 15.47
CA LEU A 397 -30.67 -40.38 14.32
C LEU A 397 -29.42 -41.05 13.74
N GLY A 398 -29.15 -42.26 14.23
CA GLY A 398 -28.90 -43.43 13.39
C GLY A 398 -27.79 -43.45 12.34
N ILE A 399 -26.80 -42.56 12.31
CA ILE A 399 -25.64 -42.73 11.40
C ILE A 399 -24.57 -43.59 12.09
N LYS A 400 -24.46 -44.84 11.63
CA LYS A 400 -23.53 -45.87 12.10
C LYS A 400 -22.09 -45.32 12.16
N HIS A 401 -21.49 -45.37 13.35
CA HIS A 401 -20.08 -45.07 13.65
C HIS A 401 -19.02 -45.85 12.82
N LYS A 402 -19.39 -46.82 11.98
CA LYS A 402 -18.43 -47.57 11.15
C LYS A 402 -17.97 -46.84 9.88
N ALA A 403 -18.76 -45.91 9.34
CA ALA A 403 -18.43 -45.22 8.08
C ALA A 403 -17.40 -44.09 8.28
N ILE A 404 -17.50 -43.36 9.39
CA ILE A 404 -16.58 -42.26 9.72
C ILE A 404 -15.16 -42.80 10.02
N ASP A 405 -15.07 -43.99 10.62
CA ASP A 405 -13.77 -44.63 10.88
C ASP A 405 -13.14 -45.29 9.63
N SER A 406 -13.90 -45.60 8.57
CA SER A 406 -13.31 -46.08 7.32
C SER A 406 -12.80 -44.92 6.48
N GLU A 407 -13.58 -43.84 6.33
CA GLU A 407 -13.15 -42.62 5.62
C GLU A 407 -11.95 -41.97 6.29
N ARG A 408 -11.92 -41.93 7.63
CA ARG A 408 -10.77 -41.39 8.37
C ARG A 408 -9.50 -42.22 8.18
N ARG A 409 -9.63 -43.54 8.07
CA ARG A 409 -8.49 -44.44 7.80
C ARG A 409 -8.00 -44.34 6.36
N GLU A 410 -8.90 -44.14 5.41
CA GLU A 410 -8.59 -43.95 3.99
C GLU A 410 -7.90 -42.60 3.74
N LEU A 411 -8.38 -41.53 4.38
CA LEU A 411 -7.74 -40.21 4.37
C LEU A 411 -6.35 -40.23 5.02
N LEU A 412 -6.19 -40.90 6.17
CA LEU A 412 -4.88 -41.07 6.81
C LEU A 412 -3.92 -41.92 5.96
N GLY A 413 -4.44 -42.92 5.23
CA GLY A 413 -3.69 -43.70 4.26
C GLY A 413 -3.21 -42.89 3.06
N LEU A 414 -4.06 -42.02 2.51
CA LEU A 414 -3.73 -41.11 1.42
C LEU A 414 -2.68 -40.06 1.83
N VAL A 415 -2.81 -39.47 3.03
CA VAL A 415 -1.84 -38.51 3.57
C VAL A 415 -0.46 -39.16 3.79
N ASN A 416 -0.43 -40.40 4.30
CA ASN A 416 0.83 -41.12 4.50
C ASN A 416 1.48 -41.59 3.18
N LYS A 417 0.68 -41.86 2.13
CA LYS A 417 1.19 -42.17 0.80
C LYS A 417 1.80 -40.93 0.14
N TYR A 418 1.14 -39.77 0.26
CA TYR A 418 1.62 -38.49 -0.27
C TYR A 418 2.95 -38.08 0.40
N ASN A 419 3.06 -38.21 1.72
CA ASN A 419 4.30 -37.89 2.45
C ASN A 419 5.48 -38.84 2.15
N LYS A 420 5.23 -40.05 1.64
CA LYS A 420 6.29 -40.99 1.23
C LYS A 420 6.79 -40.74 -0.19
N GLU A 421 5.97 -40.19 -1.07
CA GLU A 421 6.33 -39.89 -2.46
C GLU A 421 7.04 -38.53 -2.60
N GLU A 422 6.93 -37.63 -1.62
CA GLU A 422 7.60 -36.32 -1.61
C GLU A 422 8.96 -36.30 -0.87
N PHE A 423 9.27 -37.34 -0.09
CA PHE A 423 10.50 -37.45 0.72
C PHE A 423 11.33 -38.73 0.45
N ALA A 424 11.12 -39.37 -0.69
CA ALA A 424 12.00 -40.40 -1.26
C ALA A 424 12.61 -39.86 -2.56
#